data_AF-A0A3M1ZC48-F1
#
_entry.id   AF-A0A3M1ZC48-F1
#
_cell.length_a   1.000
_cell.length_b   1.000
_cell.length_c   1.000
_cell.angle_alpha   90.00
_cell.angle_beta   90.00
_cell.angle_gamma   90.00
#
_symmetry.space_group_name_H-M   'P 1'
#
loop_
_entity.id
_entity.type
_entity.pdbx_description
1 polymer ?
#
loop_
_entity_poly.entity_id
_entity_poly.type
_entity_poly.pdbx_seq_one_letter_code
_entity_poly.pdbx_strand_id
1 'polypeptide(L)'
;MMEAAVAFGLFGTTKEEAPVPVPLVGVRAEADIVGGGARVDLTQTFENRETVAVEAVYRFPLPESAALTGFRARVGDRVVMGRVEERDRAFDEYDRALEEGHGAFLLDQERPNVFTLSVGNLPPGGRAEITLTYVEVLEADGTDLRFRLPTTISPRYVPGDMDDEDGVPPGERVHPPYADEVPYGLTLEIRVHGRDALEALESPTHPVRVAMAGDPVRVEFSSERAAMDRDFVLTVRRREGLPSAAWLVEGEGEAFVQADLVLPRDDARDLPHEIVFLLDCSGSMMGSSIEQAKRALRILLRALPAGVRTNLYRFGSTHEAVWPEPRPADPKAVEELVSRLDAVDADLGGTEILRPLREIVERPLPDGARRDVILLTDGEVANERAVAKVAGSYPGRVRVFAVGIGHGPNDFLIRETARASGGASAVVAPGERIEPRVLGLFGKVLGTSVTGLRIKGGPGREQAPTEATGFGGGRVV
;
A
#
# COMPACT_ATOMS: atom_id res chain seq x y z
N MET A 1 8.12 -19.22 -29.29
CA MET A 1 9.24 -18.71 -28.49
C MET A 1 8.61 -18.05 -27.29
N MET A 2 9.01 -18.47 -26.10
CA MET A 2 8.34 -18.19 -24.83
C MET A 2 9.08 -17.01 -24.20
N GLU A 3 8.51 -15.82 -24.26
CA GLU A 3 9.13 -14.59 -23.73
C GLU A 3 9.00 -14.51 -22.20
N ALA A 4 10.03 -13.94 -21.58
CA ALA A 4 10.31 -14.05 -20.14
C ALA A 4 9.48 -13.09 -19.29
N ALA A 5 8.87 -13.62 -18.21
CA ALA A 5 8.12 -12.86 -17.23
C ALA A 5 9.00 -11.84 -16.46
N VAL A 6 8.43 -10.67 -16.17
CA VAL A 6 9.07 -9.60 -15.39
C VAL A 6 9.25 -10.03 -13.92
N ALA A 7 10.49 -10.04 -13.43
CA ALA A 7 10.83 -10.35 -12.05
C ALA A 7 11.31 -9.09 -11.28
N PHE A 8 11.23 -9.10 -9.93
CA PHE A 8 11.64 -8.00 -9.02
C PHE A 8 12.89 -8.34 -8.17
N GLY A 9 13.76 -7.34 -7.93
CA GLY A 9 15.13 -7.55 -7.48
C GLY A 9 16.14 -7.07 -8.51
N LEU A 10 17.38 -7.55 -8.44
CA LEU A 10 18.42 -7.26 -9.43
C LEU A 10 18.48 -8.41 -10.45
N PHE A 11 18.45 -8.10 -11.74
CA PHE A 11 18.42 -9.09 -12.83
C PHE A 11 19.57 -8.90 -13.77
N GLY A 12 20.29 -9.98 -14.05
CA GLY A 12 21.30 -10.04 -15.08
C GLY A 12 20.71 -10.41 -16.43
N THR A 13 21.01 -9.69 -17.49
CA THR A 13 20.87 -10.19 -18.86
C THR A 13 22.25 -10.62 -19.39
N THR A 14 22.31 -11.81 -19.99
CA THR A 14 23.43 -12.25 -20.83
C THR A 14 23.00 -12.10 -22.29
N LYS A 15 23.93 -11.82 -23.21
CA LYS A 15 23.62 -11.39 -24.60
C LYS A 15 22.75 -12.34 -25.44
N GLU A 16 22.39 -13.54 -24.96
CA GLU A 16 21.64 -14.55 -25.70
C GLU A 16 20.60 -15.34 -24.87
N GLU A 17 20.33 -15.02 -23.59
CA GLU A 17 19.44 -15.81 -22.71
C GLU A 17 18.43 -14.97 -21.89
N ALA A 18 17.44 -15.66 -21.31
CA ALA A 18 16.43 -15.08 -20.41
C ALA A 18 17.08 -14.43 -19.16
N PRO A 19 16.45 -13.42 -18.54
CA PRO A 19 17.00 -12.73 -17.37
C PRO A 19 17.30 -13.71 -16.23
N VAL A 20 18.52 -13.65 -15.68
CA VAL A 20 18.95 -14.45 -14.54
C VAL A 20 18.85 -13.60 -13.27
N PRO A 21 18.11 -14.01 -12.22
CA PRO A 21 18.04 -13.27 -10.98
C PRO A 21 19.43 -13.22 -10.33
N VAL A 22 19.91 -12.02 -9.99
CA VAL A 22 21.12 -11.83 -9.19
C VAL A 22 20.72 -11.96 -7.73
N PRO A 23 21.25 -12.95 -6.98
CA PRO A 23 20.89 -13.15 -5.59
C PRO A 23 21.12 -11.89 -4.75
N LEU A 24 20.07 -11.43 -4.10
CA LEU A 24 20.17 -10.56 -2.94
C LEU A 24 20.89 -11.35 -1.83
N VAL A 25 21.72 -10.72 -1.02
CA VAL A 25 22.56 -11.36 0.02
C VAL A 25 22.55 -10.60 1.35
N GLY A 26 21.91 -9.43 1.39
CA GLY A 26 21.76 -8.65 2.61
C GLY A 26 20.79 -7.49 2.43
N VAL A 27 20.00 -7.21 3.46
CA VAL A 27 19.11 -6.05 3.53
C VAL A 27 19.29 -5.34 4.87
N ARG A 28 19.45 -4.03 4.81
CA ARG A 28 19.53 -3.15 5.97
C ARG A 28 18.55 -2.01 5.78
N ALA A 29 17.66 -1.80 6.75
CA ALA A 29 16.79 -0.65 6.79
C ALA A 29 17.13 0.21 8.02
N GLU A 30 17.36 1.49 7.78
CA GLU A 30 17.47 2.51 8.81
C GLU A 30 16.32 3.50 8.64
N ALA A 31 15.64 3.85 9.73
CA ALA A 31 14.57 4.83 9.66
C ALA A 31 14.61 5.82 10.82
N ASP A 32 14.28 7.08 10.52
CA ASP A 32 14.07 8.15 11.48
C ASP A 32 12.60 8.58 11.45
N ILE A 33 11.90 8.39 12.57
CA ILE A 33 10.50 8.76 12.73
C ILE A 33 10.40 10.02 13.58
N VAL A 34 9.89 11.11 12.99
CA VAL A 34 9.74 12.41 13.63
C VAL A 34 8.31 12.90 13.44
N GLY A 35 7.60 13.14 14.55
CA GLY A 35 6.20 13.53 14.49
C GLY A 35 5.36 12.45 13.80
N GLY A 36 4.71 12.79 12.68
CA GLY A 36 3.94 11.84 11.88
C GLY A 36 4.54 11.55 10.50
N GLY A 37 5.84 11.74 10.33
CA GLY A 37 6.57 11.38 9.12
C GLY A 37 7.75 10.44 9.42
N ALA A 38 8.22 9.74 8.41
CA ALA A 38 9.41 8.91 8.48
C ALA A 38 10.34 9.20 7.31
N ARG A 39 11.65 9.16 7.56
CA ARG A 39 12.68 9.02 6.54
C ARG A 39 13.26 7.63 6.64
N VAL A 40 13.43 6.93 5.52
CA VAL A 40 13.95 5.57 5.47
C VAL A 40 15.10 5.49 4.48
N ASP A 41 16.20 4.89 4.92
CA ASP A 41 17.32 4.46 4.10
C ASP A 41 17.29 2.92 4.01
N LEU A 42 16.98 2.40 2.82
CA LEU A 42 16.93 0.96 2.53
C LEU A 42 18.14 0.58 1.67
N THR A 43 19.04 -0.22 2.24
CA THR A 43 20.22 -0.76 1.56
C THR A 43 20.03 -2.24 1.25
N GLN A 44 20.23 -2.61 -0.02
CA GLN A 44 20.18 -3.96 -0.53
C GLN A 44 21.52 -4.33 -1.19
N THR A 45 22.07 -5.47 -0.80
CA THR A 45 23.33 -5.99 -1.36
C THR A 45 23.06 -7.20 -2.21
N PHE A 46 23.53 -7.18 -3.46
CA PHE A 46 23.40 -8.26 -4.42
C PHE A 46 24.78 -8.80 -4.80
N GLU A 47 24.86 -10.08 -5.15
CA GLU A 47 26.08 -10.75 -5.56
C GLU A 47 25.86 -11.54 -6.84
N ASN A 48 26.64 -11.23 -7.89
CA ASN A 48 26.63 -12.04 -9.10
C ASN A 48 27.35 -13.37 -8.83
N ARG A 49 26.58 -14.45 -8.72
CA ARG A 49 27.12 -15.81 -8.52
C ARG A 49 27.38 -16.55 -9.84
N GLU A 50 27.09 -15.94 -10.97
CA GLU A 50 27.38 -16.50 -12.27
C GLU A 50 28.87 -16.46 -12.58
N THR A 51 29.29 -17.30 -13.52
CA THR A 51 30.67 -17.33 -14.02
C THR A 51 30.95 -16.25 -15.08
N VAL A 52 29.91 -15.53 -15.50
CA VAL A 52 29.96 -14.47 -16.53
C VAL A 52 29.47 -13.13 -15.97
N ALA A 53 29.89 -12.04 -16.60
CA ALA A 53 29.40 -10.72 -16.25
C ALA A 53 27.94 -10.56 -16.70
N VAL A 54 27.13 -9.90 -15.89
CA VAL A 54 25.70 -9.73 -16.13
C VAL A 54 25.34 -8.26 -16.20
N GLU A 55 24.52 -7.86 -17.17
CA GLU A 55 23.96 -6.52 -17.19
C GLU A 55 22.77 -6.45 -16.21
N ALA A 56 22.95 -5.66 -15.15
CA ALA A 56 22.08 -5.69 -13.99
C ALA A 56 20.97 -4.64 -14.08
N VAL A 57 19.70 -5.04 -13.94
CA VAL A 57 18.51 -4.16 -13.84
C VAL A 57 17.86 -4.37 -12.49
N TYR A 58 17.71 -3.30 -11.73
CA TYR A 58 17.13 -3.28 -10.39
C TYR A 58 15.67 -2.83 -10.43
N ARG A 59 14.76 -3.65 -9.91
CA ARG A 59 13.35 -3.30 -9.74
C ARG A 59 12.93 -3.42 -8.27
N PHE A 60 12.23 -2.42 -7.74
CA PHE A 60 11.84 -2.38 -6.33
C PHE A 60 10.48 -1.71 -6.09
N PRO A 61 9.74 -2.15 -5.05
CA PRO A 61 8.53 -1.49 -4.61
C PRO A 61 8.83 -0.39 -3.58
N LEU A 62 7.98 0.65 -3.53
CA LEU A 62 7.92 1.60 -2.43
C LEU A 62 6.51 1.64 -1.80
N PRO A 63 6.37 2.05 -0.52
CA PRO A 63 5.06 2.42 0.00
C PRO A 63 4.39 3.47 -0.89
N GLU A 64 3.08 3.40 -1.10
CA GLU A 64 2.36 4.39 -1.94
C GLU A 64 2.53 5.82 -1.40
N SER A 65 2.55 5.99 -0.08
CA SER A 65 2.73 7.27 0.59
C SER A 65 4.18 7.78 0.61
N ALA A 66 5.12 7.04 -0.01
CA ALA A 66 6.53 7.38 -0.01
C ALA A 66 6.92 8.20 -1.25
N ALA A 67 7.77 9.20 -1.04
CA ALA A 67 8.47 9.92 -2.08
C ALA A 67 9.96 9.56 -2.03
N LEU A 68 10.51 9.05 -3.14
CA LEU A 68 11.94 8.80 -3.26
C LEU A 68 12.70 10.13 -3.33
N THR A 69 13.68 10.31 -2.45
CA THR A 69 14.47 11.55 -2.31
C THR A 69 15.96 11.33 -2.53
N GLY A 70 16.42 10.09 -2.57
CA GLY A 70 17.81 9.76 -2.80
C GLY A 70 18.00 8.36 -3.35
N PHE A 71 19.04 8.23 -4.18
CA PHE A 71 19.45 6.98 -4.77
C PHE A 71 20.97 6.88 -4.80
N ARG A 72 21.52 5.72 -4.43
CA ARG A 72 22.94 5.42 -4.55
C ARG A 72 23.14 3.96 -4.93
N ALA A 73 23.93 3.69 -5.97
CA ALA A 73 24.43 2.35 -6.26
C ALA A 73 25.96 2.32 -6.21
N ARG A 74 26.53 1.30 -5.57
CA ARG A 74 27.95 1.00 -5.60
C ARG A 74 28.18 -0.36 -6.25
N VAL A 75 28.98 -0.42 -7.30
CA VAL A 75 29.38 -1.64 -7.99
C VAL A 75 30.90 -1.65 -8.11
N GLY A 76 31.57 -2.52 -7.35
CA GLY A 76 33.03 -2.45 -7.19
C GLY A 76 33.47 -1.08 -6.67
N ASP A 77 34.38 -0.42 -7.39
CA ASP A 77 34.86 0.93 -7.06
C ASP A 77 33.96 2.06 -7.61
N ARG A 78 32.98 1.74 -8.47
CA ARG A 78 32.10 2.75 -9.07
C ARG A 78 30.94 3.06 -8.13
N VAL A 79 30.73 4.34 -7.82
CA VAL A 79 29.55 4.84 -7.11
C VAL A 79 28.74 5.71 -8.05
N VAL A 80 27.48 5.35 -8.25
CA VAL A 80 26.46 6.12 -8.96
C VAL A 80 25.57 6.78 -7.91
N MET A 81 25.39 8.09 -8.02
CA MET A 81 24.46 8.86 -7.20
C MET A 81 23.33 9.34 -8.12
N GLY A 82 22.09 9.07 -7.75
CA GLY A 82 20.94 9.63 -8.45
C GLY A 82 20.80 11.11 -8.12
N ARG A 83 20.53 11.92 -9.14
CA ARG A 83 20.16 13.31 -8.98
C ARG A 83 18.69 13.43 -9.37
N VAL A 84 17.87 13.94 -8.44
CA VAL A 84 16.46 14.20 -8.72
C VAL A 84 16.40 15.43 -9.62
N GLU A 85 15.76 15.28 -10.76
CA GLU A 85 15.48 16.35 -11.73
C GLU A 85 14.00 16.28 -12.12
N GLU A 86 13.46 17.38 -12.63
CA GLU A 86 12.13 17.38 -13.24
C GLU A 86 12.07 16.32 -14.36
N ARG A 87 10.98 15.56 -14.43
CA ARG A 87 10.85 14.39 -15.30
C ARG A 87 11.29 14.67 -16.74
N ASP A 88 10.73 15.69 -17.38
CA ASP A 88 10.97 15.98 -18.80
C ASP A 88 12.44 16.39 -19.03
N ARG A 89 13.03 17.15 -18.09
CA ARG A 89 14.45 17.50 -18.10
C ARG A 89 15.35 16.28 -17.88
N ALA A 90 14.97 15.35 -17.01
CA ALA A 90 15.73 14.12 -16.76
C ALA A 90 15.81 13.24 -18.01
N PHE A 91 14.73 13.17 -18.79
CA PHE A 91 14.72 12.48 -20.10
C PHE A 91 15.65 13.18 -21.11
N ASP A 92 15.56 14.51 -21.25
CA ASP A 92 16.42 15.26 -22.17
C ASP A 92 17.93 15.11 -21.83
N GLU A 93 18.27 15.17 -20.53
CA GLU A 93 19.66 14.99 -20.08
C GLU A 93 20.16 13.55 -20.30
N TYR A 94 19.28 12.55 -20.13
CA TYR A 94 19.57 11.16 -20.40
C TYR A 94 19.84 10.90 -21.89
N ASP A 95 18.96 11.39 -22.77
CA ASP A 95 19.10 11.21 -24.22
C ASP A 95 20.39 11.87 -24.74
N ARG A 96 20.69 13.09 -24.28
CA ARG A 96 21.95 13.76 -24.62
C ARG A 96 23.17 12.97 -24.17
N ALA A 97 23.15 12.41 -22.96
CA ALA A 97 24.27 11.61 -22.45
C ALA A 97 24.49 10.34 -23.29
N LEU A 98 23.42 9.70 -23.79
CA LEU A 98 23.52 8.57 -24.72
C LEU A 98 24.11 8.98 -26.08
N GLU A 99 23.66 10.11 -26.64
CA GLU A 99 24.20 10.65 -27.90
C GLU A 99 25.70 10.98 -27.81
N GLU A 100 26.15 11.46 -26.65
CA GLU A 100 27.56 11.76 -26.33
C GLU A 100 28.40 10.51 -26.03
N GLY A 101 27.80 9.32 -26.01
CA GLY A 101 28.48 8.05 -25.77
C GLY A 101 28.80 7.78 -24.30
N HIS A 102 28.17 8.49 -23.37
CA HIS A 102 28.28 8.24 -21.94
C HIS A 102 27.33 7.12 -21.49
N GLY A 103 27.74 6.34 -20.48
CA GLY A 103 26.83 5.42 -19.81
C GLY A 103 25.88 6.20 -18.90
N ALA A 104 24.59 6.20 -19.22
CA ALA A 104 23.56 6.89 -18.46
C ALA A 104 22.71 5.89 -17.64
N PHE A 105 22.21 6.33 -16.49
CA PHE A 105 21.31 5.55 -15.64
C PHE A 105 20.01 6.32 -15.50
N LEU A 106 18.90 5.69 -15.91
CA LEU A 106 17.56 6.25 -15.76
C LEU A 106 16.81 5.42 -14.71
N LEU A 107 16.27 6.11 -13.72
CA LEU A 107 15.26 5.56 -12.83
C LEU A 107 13.89 5.90 -13.42
N ASP A 108 13.10 4.88 -13.74
CA ASP A 108 11.76 5.04 -14.29
C ASP A 108 10.71 4.43 -13.35
N GLN A 109 9.53 5.05 -13.34
CA GLN A 109 8.37 4.58 -12.57
C GLN A 109 7.46 3.79 -13.52
N GLU A 110 7.71 2.49 -13.66
CA GLU A 110 6.89 1.60 -14.51
C GLU A 110 5.42 1.54 -14.04
N ARG A 111 5.20 1.60 -12.71
CA ARG A 111 3.87 1.60 -12.08
C ARG A 111 3.87 2.47 -10.82
N PRO A 112 2.69 2.90 -10.30
CA PRO A 112 2.58 3.81 -9.16
C PRO A 112 3.44 3.48 -7.93
N ASN A 113 3.73 2.20 -7.68
CA ASN A 113 4.57 1.75 -6.59
C ASN A 113 5.78 0.88 -7.00
N VAL A 114 6.17 0.87 -8.27
CA VAL A 114 7.27 0.05 -8.79
C VAL A 114 8.23 0.92 -9.59
N PHE A 115 9.50 0.86 -9.21
CA PHE A 115 10.58 1.62 -9.85
C PHE A 115 11.61 0.68 -10.46
N THR A 116 12.13 1.05 -11.62
CA THR A 116 13.14 0.28 -12.37
C THR A 116 14.36 1.15 -12.64
N LEU A 117 15.54 0.56 -12.47
CA LEU A 117 16.82 1.21 -12.69
C LEU A 117 17.78 0.25 -13.38
N SER A 118 18.45 0.71 -14.44
CA SER A 118 19.63 -0.01 -14.94
C SER A 118 20.83 0.24 -14.02
N VAL A 119 21.51 -0.80 -13.55
CA VAL A 119 22.72 -0.73 -12.72
C VAL A 119 23.99 -0.93 -13.57
N GLY A 120 23.85 -1.51 -14.77
CA GLY A 120 24.92 -1.78 -15.73
C GLY A 120 25.66 -3.08 -15.43
N ASN A 121 26.87 -3.22 -15.97
CA ASN A 121 27.60 -4.50 -15.95
C ASN A 121 28.16 -4.88 -14.57
N LEU A 122 27.77 -6.05 -14.05
CA LEU A 122 28.19 -6.64 -12.78
C LEU A 122 29.09 -7.87 -13.06
N PRO A 123 30.40 -7.82 -12.75
CA PRO A 123 31.32 -8.91 -13.07
C PRO A 123 31.04 -10.19 -12.26
N PRO A 124 31.57 -11.36 -12.67
CA PRO A 124 31.49 -12.60 -11.89
C PRO A 124 32.01 -12.41 -10.46
N GLY A 125 31.26 -12.85 -9.45
CA GLY A 125 31.58 -12.62 -8.04
C GLY A 125 31.48 -11.16 -7.58
N GLY A 126 31.09 -10.25 -8.47
CA GLY A 126 30.91 -8.83 -8.19
C GLY A 126 29.73 -8.56 -7.27
N ARG A 127 29.84 -7.51 -6.45
CA ARG A 127 28.76 -7.07 -5.56
C ARG A 127 28.23 -5.71 -5.96
N ALA A 128 26.91 -5.57 -5.89
CA ALA A 128 26.20 -4.32 -6.03
C ALA A 128 25.54 -3.97 -4.69
N GLU A 129 25.81 -2.79 -4.15
CA GLU A 129 25.10 -2.24 -3.00
C GLU A 129 24.23 -1.08 -3.46
N ILE A 130 22.92 -1.21 -3.33
CA ILE A 130 21.94 -0.22 -3.75
C ILE A 130 21.29 0.35 -2.49
N THR A 131 21.27 1.67 -2.36
CA THR A 131 20.64 2.40 -1.26
C THR A 131 19.60 3.36 -1.79
N LEU A 132 18.38 3.22 -1.26
CA LEU A 132 17.23 4.05 -1.55
C LEU A 132 16.92 4.90 -0.32
N THR A 133 16.77 6.20 -0.51
CA THR A 133 16.29 7.11 0.53
C THR A 133 14.91 7.61 0.14
N TYR A 134 13.92 7.39 1.00
CA TYR A 134 12.58 7.93 0.81
C TYR A 134 12.03 8.55 2.08
N VAL A 135 11.04 9.41 1.91
CA VAL A 135 10.25 9.98 3.00
C VAL A 135 8.79 9.58 2.85
N GLU A 136 8.09 9.36 3.94
CA GLU A 136 6.66 9.03 3.92
C GLU A 136 5.90 9.70 5.07
N VAL A 137 4.61 9.96 4.83
CA VAL A 137 3.67 10.37 5.87
C VAL A 137 3.03 9.13 6.48
N LEU A 138 3.14 8.98 7.79
CA LEU A 138 2.61 7.80 8.50
C LEU A 138 1.09 7.87 8.66
N GLU A 139 0.41 6.73 8.53
CA GLU A 139 -1.01 6.66 8.85
C GLU A 139 -1.23 6.89 10.35
N ALA A 140 -2.20 7.74 10.69
CA ALA A 140 -2.61 8.00 12.06
C ALA A 140 -4.05 7.53 12.30
N ASP A 141 -4.27 6.85 13.42
CA ASP A 141 -5.58 6.49 13.94
C ASP A 141 -5.65 6.78 15.44
N GLY A 142 -6.27 7.92 15.79
CA GLY A 142 -6.24 8.43 17.16
C GLY A 142 -4.82 8.69 17.65
N THR A 143 -4.35 7.86 18.58
CA THR A 143 -3.03 7.94 19.22
C THR A 143 -1.97 7.09 18.54
N ASP A 144 -2.36 6.18 17.64
CA ASP A 144 -1.45 5.22 17.04
C ASP A 144 -0.98 5.75 15.68
N LEU A 145 0.34 5.76 15.46
CA LEU A 145 0.96 5.93 14.15
C LEU A 145 1.48 4.60 13.64
N ARG A 146 1.37 4.36 12.34
CA ARG A 146 1.80 3.10 11.73
C ARG A 146 2.90 3.33 10.71
N PHE A 147 4.05 2.73 10.97
CA PHE A 147 5.16 2.60 10.02
C PHE A 147 5.14 1.20 9.42
N ARG A 148 5.24 1.11 8.08
CA ARG A 148 5.30 -0.16 7.35
C ARG A 148 6.50 -0.13 6.42
N LEU A 149 7.38 -1.11 6.56
CA LEU A 149 8.46 -1.37 5.62
C LEU A 149 8.06 -2.59 4.78
N PRO A 150 7.77 -2.41 3.47
CA PRO A 150 7.51 -3.51 2.57
C PRO A 150 8.75 -4.41 2.45
N THR A 151 8.59 -5.70 2.68
CA THR A 151 9.70 -6.68 2.54
C THR A 151 9.34 -7.84 1.63
N THR A 152 8.06 -8.01 1.34
CA THR A 152 7.50 -9.02 0.44
C THR A 152 6.86 -8.34 -0.76
N ILE A 153 6.74 -9.10 -1.85
CA ILE A 153 6.02 -8.68 -3.05
C ILE A 153 5.08 -9.83 -3.41
N SER A 154 3.78 -9.62 -3.26
CA SER A 154 2.78 -10.60 -3.73
C SER A 154 2.72 -10.63 -5.26
N PRO A 155 2.50 -11.81 -5.86
CA PRO A 155 2.07 -11.93 -7.26
C PRO A 155 0.82 -11.09 -7.52
N ARG A 156 0.63 -10.59 -8.76
CA ARG A 156 -0.60 -9.86 -9.13
C ARG A 156 -1.38 -10.59 -10.21
N TYR A 157 -2.65 -10.87 -9.95
CA TYR A 157 -3.63 -11.35 -10.92
C TYR A 157 -3.92 -10.29 -11.97
N VAL A 158 -4.00 -10.71 -13.23
CA VAL A 158 -4.35 -9.86 -14.37
C VAL A 158 -5.71 -10.32 -14.92
N PRO A 159 -6.76 -9.49 -14.84
CA PRO A 159 -8.07 -9.81 -15.38
C PRO A 159 -8.05 -10.06 -16.89
N GLY A 160 -8.92 -10.95 -17.36
CA GLY A 160 -8.91 -11.42 -18.76
C GLY A 160 -9.36 -10.40 -19.81
N ASP A 161 -9.91 -9.25 -19.40
CA ASP A 161 -10.47 -8.20 -20.26
C ASP A 161 -9.67 -6.88 -20.23
N MET A 162 -8.44 -6.90 -19.72
CA MET A 162 -7.54 -5.73 -19.72
C MET A 162 -7.04 -5.41 -21.13
N ASP A 163 -7.18 -4.15 -21.55
CA ASP A 163 -6.56 -3.63 -22.78
C ASP A 163 -5.03 -3.57 -22.65
N ASP A 164 -4.32 -3.79 -23.77
CA ASP A 164 -2.86 -3.66 -23.86
C ASP A 164 -2.43 -2.18 -23.71
N GLU A 165 -2.33 -1.67 -22.48
CA GLU A 165 -1.58 -0.43 -22.24
C GLU A 165 -0.09 -0.70 -22.49
N ASP A 166 0.49 0.03 -23.45
CA ASP A 166 1.92 0.06 -23.85
C ASP A 166 2.45 -1.11 -24.69
N GLY A 167 1.57 -1.87 -25.36
CA GLY A 167 1.98 -2.86 -26.37
C GLY A 167 2.64 -4.14 -25.81
N VAL A 168 2.51 -4.37 -24.50
CA VAL A 168 2.92 -5.61 -23.82
C VAL A 168 1.68 -6.36 -23.33
N PRO A 169 1.44 -7.61 -23.79
CA PRO A 169 0.26 -8.39 -23.41
C PRO A 169 0.12 -8.56 -21.88
N PRO A 170 -1.11 -8.48 -21.32
CA PRO A 170 -1.36 -8.56 -19.89
C PRO A 170 -0.79 -9.82 -19.22
N GLY A 171 -0.71 -10.94 -19.94
CA GLY A 171 -0.18 -12.22 -19.43
C GLY A 171 1.34 -12.33 -19.33
N GLU A 172 2.09 -11.41 -19.94
CA GLU A 172 3.57 -11.37 -19.87
C GLU A 172 4.06 -10.49 -18.70
N ARG A 173 3.12 -9.82 -18.02
CA ARG A 173 3.37 -8.85 -16.95
C ARG A 173 3.26 -9.53 -15.59
N VAL A 174 4.43 -9.96 -15.09
CA VAL A 174 4.79 -9.98 -13.64
C VAL A 174 4.29 -11.17 -12.80
N HIS A 175 5.16 -12.18 -12.64
CA HIS A 175 5.17 -13.02 -11.44
C HIS A 175 6.62 -13.37 -11.07
N PRO A 176 7.20 -12.80 -10.00
CA PRO A 176 8.44 -13.34 -9.48
C PRO A 176 8.18 -14.73 -8.87
N PRO A 177 9.07 -15.72 -9.09
CA PRO A 177 9.05 -16.92 -8.26
C PRO A 177 9.33 -16.52 -6.80
N TYR A 178 8.44 -16.93 -5.91
CA TYR A 178 8.63 -16.81 -4.46
C TYR A 178 9.85 -17.67 -4.07
N ALA A 179 10.84 -17.07 -3.42
CA ALA A 179 11.98 -17.80 -2.87
C ALA A 179 11.65 -18.18 -1.43
N ASP A 180 11.29 -19.44 -1.20
CA ASP A 180 10.85 -19.97 0.11
C ASP A 180 11.90 -19.80 1.22
N GLU A 181 13.19 -19.75 0.89
CA GLU A 181 14.27 -19.56 1.85
C GLU A 181 15.39 -18.73 1.23
N VAL A 182 15.49 -17.48 1.66
CA VAL A 182 16.66 -16.64 1.37
C VAL A 182 17.63 -16.73 2.56
N PRO A 183 18.90 -17.12 2.34
CA PRO A 183 19.86 -17.41 3.43
C PRO A 183 20.35 -16.15 4.18
N TYR A 184 19.72 -15.01 3.93
CA TYR A 184 20.03 -13.71 4.49
C TYR A 184 18.75 -13.12 5.07
N GLY A 185 18.88 -12.39 6.18
CA GLY A 185 17.75 -11.75 6.82
C GLY A 185 17.89 -10.23 6.84
N LEU A 186 16.78 -9.57 7.07
CA LEU A 186 16.67 -8.13 7.23
C LEU A 186 17.29 -7.70 8.56
N THR A 187 18.15 -6.69 8.51
CA THR A 187 18.56 -5.92 9.69
C THR A 187 17.81 -4.59 9.72
N LEU A 188 17.43 -4.14 10.90
CA LEU A 188 16.58 -2.97 11.09
C LEU A 188 17.05 -2.13 12.28
N GLU A 189 17.19 -0.82 12.07
CA GLU A 189 17.37 0.17 13.13
C GLU A 189 16.39 1.32 12.90
N ILE A 190 15.43 1.51 13.79
CA ILE A 190 14.49 2.64 13.76
C ILE A 190 14.75 3.56 14.95
N ARG A 191 14.87 4.86 14.68
CA ARG A 191 15.04 5.93 15.66
C ARG A 191 13.75 6.72 15.74
N VAL A 192 13.03 6.58 16.85
CA VAL A 192 11.76 7.29 17.09
C VAL A 192 12.03 8.48 18.01
N HIS A 193 11.83 9.69 17.50
CA HIS A 193 12.11 10.94 18.21
C HIS A 193 10.91 11.40 19.04
N GLY A 194 11.17 12.13 20.13
CA GLY A 194 10.12 12.69 20.98
C GLY A 194 9.61 11.69 22.02
N ARG A 195 10.54 11.09 22.76
CA ARG A 195 10.29 10.03 23.76
C ARG A 195 9.16 10.36 24.74
N ASP A 196 9.04 11.62 25.15
CA ASP A 196 8.03 12.05 26.13
C ASP A 196 6.59 12.07 25.59
N ALA A 197 6.40 11.97 24.27
CA ALA A 197 5.08 11.77 23.67
C ALA A 197 4.70 10.28 23.53
N LEU A 198 5.66 9.35 23.70
CA LEU A 198 5.46 7.92 23.42
C LEU A 198 4.92 7.16 24.64
N GLU A 199 3.86 6.38 24.43
CA GLU A 199 3.33 5.44 25.41
C GLU A 199 3.92 4.04 25.19
N ALA A 200 3.92 3.55 23.95
CA ALA A 200 4.43 2.22 23.60
C ALA A 200 4.94 2.16 22.15
N LEU A 201 5.87 1.25 21.90
CA LEU A 201 6.37 0.89 20.56
C LEU A 201 6.26 -0.63 20.43
N GLU A 202 5.43 -1.09 19.50
CA GLU A 202 5.10 -2.52 19.35
C GLU A 202 5.07 -2.90 17.88
N SER A 203 5.52 -4.11 17.55
CA SER A 203 5.39 -4.66 16.20
C SER A 203 4.49 -5.88 16.22
N PRO A 204 3.38 -5.89 15.44
CA PRO A 204 2.52 -7.06 15.34
C PRO A 204 3.10 -8.15 14.43
N THR A 205 4.07 -7.82 13.57
CA THR A 205 4.62 -8.77 12.60
C THR A 205 5.96 -9.36 13.02
N HIS A 206 6.78 -8.64 13.79
CA HIS A 206 8.12 -9.08 14.16
C HIS A 206 8.42 -8.81 15.64
N PRO A 207 9.11 -9.73 16.35
CA PRO A 207 9.60 -9.44 17.70
C PRO A 207 10.68 -8.33 17.68
N VAL A 208 10.47 -7.25 18.42
CA VAL A 208 11.39 -6.10 18.48
C VAL A 208 11.92 -5.86 19.90
N ARG A 209 13.15 -5.36 19.98
CA ARG A 209 13.75 -4.80 21.19
C ARG A 209 13.64 -3.28 21.14
N VAL A 210 13.18 -2.69 22.22
CA VAL A 210 12.96 -1.24 22.33
C VAL A 210 13.80 -0.68 23.47
N ALA A 211 14.71 0.24 23.15
CA ALA A 211 15.56 0.91 24.13
C ALA A 211 14.94 2.26 24.57
N MET A 212 13.96 2.22 25.47
CA MET A 212 13.15 3.37 25.94
C MET A 212 13.90 4.44 26.78
N ALA A 213 15.20 4.26 27.03
CA ALA A 213 15.97 5.10 27.96
C ALA A 213 16.51 6.40 27.35
N GLY A 214 16.54 6.54 26.03
CA GLY A 214 17.07 7.70 25.32
C GLY A 214 16.04 8.41 24.43
N ASP A 215 16.45 9.57 23.90
CA ASP A 215 15.81 10.23 22.76
C ASP A 215 16.90 10.45 21.70
N PRO A 216 16.81 9.82 20.51
CA PRO A 216 15.71 8.97 20.04
C PRO A 216 15.61 7.63 20.78
N VAL A 217 14.39 7.09 20.84
CA VAL A 217 14.14 5.71 21.24
C VAL A 217 14.53 4.80 20.07
N ARG A 218 15.41 3.82 20.34
CA ARG A 218 15.86 2.87 19.30
C ARG A 218 15.00 1.61 19.31
N VAL A 219 14.61 1.16 18.13
CA VAL A 219 13.91 -0.10 17.87
C VAL A 219 14.73 -0.93 16.90
N GLU A 220 15.02 -2.17 17.30
CA GLU A 220 15.73 -3.16 16.51
C GLU A 220 14.99 -4.50 16.58
N PHE A 221 15.33 -5.45 15.73
CA PHE A 221 14.83 -6.82 15.90
C PHE A 221 15.33 -7.44 17.20
N SER A 222 14.53 -8.36 17.74
CA SER A 222 14.96 -9.17 18.89
C SER A 222 16.04 -10.19 18.53
N SER A 223 16.08 -10.64 17.28
CA SER A 223 17.17 -11.40 16.68
C SER A 223 18.11 -10.47 15.92
N GLU A 224 19.31 -10.95 15.56
CA GLU A 224 20.23 -10.17 14.70
C GLU A 224 19.58 -9.88 13.33
N ARG A 225 18.77 -10.82 12.83
CA ARG A 225 18.12 -10.74 11.51
C ARG A 225 16.71 -11.30 11.57
N ALA A 226 15.83 -10.78 10.73
CA ALA A 226 14.48 -11.30 10.50
C ALA A 226 14.34 -11.92 9.11
N ALA A 227 13.47 -12.92 8.97
CA ALA A 227 13.05 -13.42 7.66
C ALA A 227 12.25 -12.33 6.93
N MET A 228 12.32 -12.31 5.60
CA MET A 228 11.56 -11.39 4.76
C MET A 228 10.32 -12.08 4.18
N ASP A 229 9.59 -12.81 5.03
CA ASP A 229 8.41 -13.59 4.65
C ASP A 229 7.09 -12.80 4.79
N ARG A 230 7.16 -11.60 5.36
CA ARG A 230 6.04 -10.65 5.54
C ARG A 230 6.57 -9.25 5.82
N ASP A 231 5.77 -8.24 5.52
CA ASP A 231 6.13 -6.84 5.83
C ASP A 231 6.43 -6.59 7.31
N PHE A 232 7.40 -5.72 7.56
CA PHE A 232 7.64 -5.19 8.89
C PHE A 232 6.66 -4.06 9.19
N VAL A 233 6.00 -4.13 10.35
CA VAL A 233 5.06 -3.12 10.83
C VAL A 233 5.51 -2.68 12.22
N LEU A 234 5.62 -1.37 12.44
CA LEU A 234 5.78 -0.78 13.76
C LEU A 234 4.56 0.10 14.07
N THR A 235 3.91 -0.18 15.19
CA THR A 235 2.88 0.67 15.79
C THR A 235 3.53 1.55 16.85
N VAL A 236 3.48 2.85 16.62
CA VAL A 236 3.96 3.89 17.52
C VAL A 236 2.76 4.45 18.27
N ARG A 237 2.53 3.97 19.50
CA ARG A 237 1.45 4.46 20.36
C ARG A 237 1.91 5.67 21.13
N ARG A 238 1.22 6.79 20.94
CA ARG A 238 1.48 8.05 21.62
C ARG A 238 0.54 8.21 22.82
N ARG A 239 0.97 8.96 23.85
CA ARG A 239 0.14 9.30 25.01
C ARG A 239 -1.08 10.13 24.60
N GLU A 240 -0.91 10.96 23.59
CA GLU A 240 -1.94 11.82 22.99
C GLU A 240 -1.82 11.76 21.46
N GLY A 241 -2.95 12.01 20.79
CA GLY A 241 -2.99 12.12 19.32
C GLY A 241 -2.05 13.22 18.80
N LEU A 242 -1.79 13.22 17.49
CA LEU A 242 -1.08 14.34 16.90
C LEU A 242 -1.95 15.62 17.03
N PRO A 243 -1.38 16.78 17.39
CA PRO A 243 -2.11 18.02 17.32
C PRO A 243 -2.30 18.43 15.85
N SER A 244 -3.30 19.26 15.57
CA SER A 244 -3.29 19.99 14.30
C SER A 244 -2.12 20.97 14.29
N ALA A 245 -1.35 21.00 13.21
CA ALA A 245 -0.14 21.79 13.10
C ALA A 245 0.10 22.21 11.65
N ALA A 246 0.88 23.27 11.45
CA ALA A 246 1.35 23.66 10.13
C ALA A 246 2.83 24.05 10.19
N TRP A 247 3.56 23.72 9.14
CA TRP A 247 4.97 24.05 8.96
C TRP A 247 5.12 24.88 7.70
N LEU A 248 6.03 25.86 7.75
CA LEU A 248 6.44 26.69 6.63
C LEU A 248 7.95 26.48 6.44
N VAL A 249 8.34 26.14 5.23
CA VAL A 249 9.74 26.05 4.82
C VAL A 249 9.95 26.98 3.63
N GLU A 250 10.90 27.90 3.74
CA GLU A 250 11.24 28.85 2.69
C GLU A 250 12.62 28.51 2.11
N GLY A 251 12.74 28.45 0.78
CA GLY A 251 13.97 28.10 0.08
C GLY A 251 13.91 28.39 -1.42
N GLU A 252 15.02 28.81 -2.02
CA GLU A 252 15.17 29.03 -3.47
C GLU A 252 14.14 29.98 -4.13
N GLY A 253 13.53 30.87 -3.34
CA GLY A 253 12.48 31.79 -3.83
C GLY A 253 11.07 31.21 -3.75
N GLU A 254 10.93 30.00 -3.22
CA GLU A 254 9.67 29.29 -3.00
C GLU A 254 9.38 29.11 -1.50
N ALA A 255 8.12 28.83 -1.20
CA ALA A 255 7.64 28.56 0.15
C ALA A 255 6.74 27.31 0.13
N PHE A 256 7.10 26.33 0.94
CA PHE A 256 6.38 25.07 1.12
C PHE A 256 5.61 25.11 2.42
N VAL A 257 4.33 24.77 2.37
CA VAL A 257 3.46 24.68 3.55
C VAL A 257 2.92 23.26 3.68
N GLN A 258 3.14 22.64 4.83
CA GLN A 258 2.46 21.41 5.22
C GLN A 258 1.44 21.73 6.31
N ALA A 259 0.21 21.23 6.18
CA ALA A 259 -0.86 21.46 7.16
C ALA A 259 -1.48 20.14 7.61
N ASP A 260 -1.10 19.69 8.80
CA ASP A 260 -1.67 18.53 9.45
C ASP A 260 -2.95 18.93 10.19
N LEU A 261 -4.10 18.44 9.72
CA LEU A 261 -5.41 18.67 10.32
C LEU A 261 -5.90 17.38 10.97
N VAL A 262 -6.06 17.42 12.30
CA VAL A 262 -6.72 16.35 13.06
C VAL A 262 -8.19 16.70 13.20
N LEU A 263 -9.05 15.87 12.62
CA LEU A 263 -10.47 16.12 12.59
C LEU A 263 -11.13 15.64 13.88
N PRO A 264 -12.00 16.45 14.52
CA PRO A 264 -12.75 16.00 15.68
C PRO A 264 -13.65 14.81 15.30
N ARG A 265 -13.90 13.92 16.27
CA ARG A 265 -14.93 12.91 16.11
C ARG A 265 -16.28 13.58 16.33
N ASP A 266 -17.09 13.65 15.28
CA ASP A 266 -18.46 14.12 15.37
C ASP A 266 -19.43 12.93 15.36
N ASP A 267 -20.60 13.14 15.95
CA ASP A 267 -21.70 12.17 15.90
C ASP A 267 -22.13 11.91 14.45
N ALA A 268 -22.43 10.64 14.15
CA ALA A 268 -22.90 10.23 12.83
C ALA A 268 -24.18 11.00 12.45
N ARG A 269 -24.26 11.48 11.19
CA ARG A 269 -25.51 12.03 10.67
C ARG A 269 -26.53 10.90 10.47
N ASP A 270 -27.79 11.17 10.83
CA ASP A 270 -28.93 10.28 10.60
C ASP A 270 -29.37 10.35 9.12
N LEU A 271 -28.49 9.91 8.21
CA LEU A 271 -28.80 9.75 6.79
C LEU A 271 -29.21 8.30 6.54
N PRO A 272 -30.21 8.03 5.67
CA PRO A 272 -30.47 6.68 5.20
C PRO A 272 -29.19 6.06 4.64
N HIS A 273 -28.78 4.94 5.21
CA HIS A 273 -27.46 4.38 4.99
C HIS A 273 -27.58 2.95 4.51
N GLU A 274 -26.95 2.64 3.39
CA GLU A 274 -26.75 1.28 2.92
C GLU A 274 -25.28 0.88 3.08
N ILE A 275 -25.02 -0.25 3.73
CA ILE A 275 -23.68 -0.81 3.92
C ILE A 275 -23.63 -2.16 3.18
N VAL A 276 -22.83 -2.25 2.13
CA VAL A 276 -22.68 -3.47 1.33
C VAL A 276 -21.30 -4.05 1.57
N PHE A 277 -21.23 -5.33 1.91
CA PHE A 277 -19.97 -6.04 2.07
C PHE A 277 -19.60 -6.74 0.76
N LEU A 278 -18.36 -6.56 0.31
CA LEU A 278 -17.82 -7.20 -0.90
C LEU A 278 -16.58 -8.01 -0.50
N LEU A 279 -16.74 -9.33 -0.42
CA LEU A 279 -15.73 -10.26 0.05
C LEU A 279 -15.06 -10.99 -1.11
N ASP A 280 -13.75 -10.90 -1.17
CA ASP A 280 -12.93 -11.69 -2.09
C ASP A 280 -12.87 -13.16 -1.65
N CYS A 281 -13.11 -14.05 -2.60
CA CYS A 281 -13.09 -15.51 -2.46
C CYS A 281 -12.25 -16.14 -3.60
N SER A 282 -11.32 -15.37 -4.16
CA SER A 282 -10.29 -15.84 -5.09
C SER A 282 -9.34 -16.84 -4.45
N GLY A 283 -8.59 -17.58 -5.27
CA GLY A 283 -7.68 -18.63 -4.80
C GLY A 283 -6.55 -18.12 -3.88
N SER A 284 -6.15 -16.85 -4.00
CA SER A 284 -5.11 -16.22 -3.16
C SER A 284 -5.60 -15.99 -1.72
N MET A 285 -6.92 -15.89 -1.51
CA MET A 285 -7.54 -15.79 -0.18
C MET A 285 -7.51 -17.11 0.61
N MET A 286 -7.09 -18.22 0.00
CA MET A 286 -7.10 -19.55 0.62
C MET A 286 -6.30 -19.60 1.93
N GLY A 287 -6.80 -20.38 2.90
CA GLY A 287 -6.15 -20.56 4.19
C GLY A 287 -6.46 -19.43 5.17
N SER A 288 -5.44 -18.77 5.72
CA SER A 288 -5.65 -17.84 6.84
C SER A 288 -6.34 -16.53 6.46
N SER A 289 -6.22 -16.09 5.19
CA SER A 289 -6.77 -14.81 4.71
C SER A 289 -8.30 -14.82 4.70
N ILE A 290 -8.94 -15.84 4.12
CA ILE A 290 -10.40 -15.97 4.10
C ILE A 290 -10.97 -16.12 5.52
N GLU A 291 -10.28 -16.83 6.41
CA GLU A 291 -10.70 -16.98 7.81
C GLU A 291 -10.58 -15.66 8.60
N GLN A 292 -9.54 -14.86 8.34
CA GLN A 292 -9.44 -13.50 8.88
C GLN A 292 -10.58 -12.60 8.35
N ALA A 293 -10.85 -12.63 7.05
CA ALA A 293 -11.93 -11.86 6.43
C ALA A 293 -13.30 -12.23 7.01
N LYS A 294 -13.58 -13.53 7.19
CA LYS A 294 -14.81 -14.02 7.83
C LYS A 294 -14.93 -13.55 9.28
N ARG A 295 -13.85 -13.57 10.06
CA ARG A 295 -13.85 -13.02 11.44
C ARG A 295 -14.18 -11.52 11.45
N ALA A 296 -13.54 -10.74 10.59
CA ALA A 296 -13.80 -9.32 10.43
C ALA A 296 -15.26 -9.03 10.07
N LEU A 297 -15.77 -9.66 9.02
CA LEU A 297 -17.15 -9.47 8.56
C LEU A 297 -18.18 -9.87 9.62
N ARG A 298 -17.95 -10.94 10.37
CA ARG A 298 -18.85 -11.35 11.45
C ARG A 298 -18.98 -10.27 12.53
N ILE A 299 -17.89 -9.57 12.85
CA ILE A 299 -17.89 -8.45 13.79
C ILE A 299 -18.64 -7.27 13.21
N LEU A 300 -18.36 -6.91 11.96
CA LEU A 300 -19.01 -5.78 11.29
C LEU A 300 -20.53 -5.99 11.13
N LEU A 301 -20.96 -7.18 10.70
CA LEU A 301 -22.37 -7.53 10.56
C LEU A 301 -23.14 -7.38 11.89
N ARG A 302 -22.50 -7.74 13.00
CA ARG A 302 -23.07 -7.59 14.35
C ARG A 302 -23.02 -6.15 14.88
N ALA A 303 -22.14 -5.32 14.34
CA ALA A 303 -21.98 -3.91 14.70
C ALA A 303 -22.84 -2.96 13.84
N LEU A 304 -23.57 -3.48 12.85
CA LEU A 304 -24.44 -2.67 12.00
C LEU A 304 -25.45 -1.86 12.83
N PRO A 305 -25.58 -0.55 12.60
CA PRO A 305 -26.60 0.26 13.26
C PRO A 305 -28.02 -0.18 12.88
N ALA A 306 -28.98 0.07 13.76
CA ALA A 306 -30.39 -0.13 13.43
C ALA A 306 -30.82 0.79 12.28
N GLY A 307 -31.66 0.27 11.37
CA GLY A 307 -32.22 1.05 10.26
C GLY A 307 -31.35 1.11 9.00
N VAL A 308 -30.10 0.62 9.03
CA VAL A 308 -29.28 0.51 7.81
C VAL A 308 -29.79 -0.62 6.92
N ARG A 309 -29.63 -0.46 5.60
CA ARG A 309 -29.80 -1.56 4.65
C ARG A 309 -28.46 -2.24 4.42
N THR A 310 -28.46 -3.56 4.24
CA THR A 310 -27.24 -4.34 4.06
C THR A 310 -27.40 -5.47 3.05
N ASN A 311 -26.27 -5.89 2.48
CA ASN A 311 -26.13 -7.12 1.71
C ASN A 311 -24.67 -7.60 1.79
N LEU A 312 -24.46 -8.88 1.48
CA LEU A 312 -23.13 -9.48 1.34
C LEU A 312 -22.98 -10.02 -0.07
N TYR A 313 -21.89 -9.62 -0.72
CA TYR A 313 -21.40 -10.14 -1.97
C TYR A 313 -20.14 -10.94 -1.71
N ARG A 314 -19.98 -12.06 -2.42
CA ARG A 314 -18.69 -12.72 -2.58
C ARG A 314 -18.31 -12.75 -4.05
N PHE A 315 -17.02 -12.61 -4.34
CA PHE A 315 -16.53 -12.55 -5.71
C PHE A 315 -15.22 -13.30 -5.90
N GLY A 316 -14.99 -13.72 -7.14
CA GLY A 316 -13.74 -14.25 -7.66
C GLY A 316 -13.78 -14.11 -9.19
N SER A 317 -13.71 -15.21 -9.96
CA SER A 317 -14.03 -15.20 -11.41
C SER A 317 -15.51 -14.93 -11.70
N THR A 318 -16.39 -15.25 -10.74
CA THR A 318 -17.81 -14.93 -10.75
C THR A 318 -18.15 -14.17 -9.47
N HIS A 319 -19.34 -13.60 -9.38
CA HIS A 319 -19.80 -12.97 -8.15
C HIS A 319 -21.25 -13.33 -7.84
N GLU A 320 -21.58 -13.40 -6.56
CA GLU A 320 -22.93 -13.66 -6.07
C GLU A 320 -23.26 -12.78 -4.87
N ALA A 321 -24.51 -12.35 -4.81
CA ALA A 321 -25.08 -11.64 -3.67
C ALA A 321 -25.94 -12.60 -2.84
N VAL A 322 -25.92 -12.46 -1.50
CA VAL A 322 -26.81 -13.23 -0.63
C VAL A 322 -28.28 -12.97 -0.96
N TRP A 323 -28.61 -11.70 -1.28
CA TRP A 323 -29.93 -11.33 -1.76
C TRP A 323 -29.87 -10.55 -3.08
N PRO A 324 -30.93 -10.63 -3.91
CA PRO A 324 -31.04 -9.80 -5.12
C PRO A 324 -31.05 -8.29 -4.84
N GLU A 325 -31.52 -7.87 -3.65
CA GLU A 325 -31.54 -6.47 -3.21
C GLU A 325 -31.15 -6.34 -1.73
N PRO A 326 -30.51 -5.24 -1.32
CA PRO A 326 -30.20 -4.97 0.08
C PRO A 326 -31.46 -4.89 0.96
N ARG A 327 -31.40 -5.51 2.15
CA ARG A 327 -32.51 -5.58 3.11
C ARG A 327 -32.19 -4.80 4.39
N PRO A 328 -33.18 -4.35 5.17
CA PRO A 328 -32.93 -3.79 6.50
C PRO A 328 -32.11 -4.76 7.37
N ALA A 329 -31.13 -4.23 8.11
CA ALA A 329 -30.26 -4.99 9.00
C ALA A 329 -30.96 -5.37 10.32
N ASP A 330 -32.10 -6.06 10.22
CA ASP A 330 -32.77 -6.63 11.39
C ASP A 330 -32.04 -7.89 11.91
N PRO A 331 -32.31 -8.35 13.15
CA PRO A 331 -31.60 -9.50 13.71
C PRO A 331 -31.66 -10.77 12.86
N LYS A 332 -32.77 -10.99 12.14
CA LYS A 332 -32.95 -12.18 11.28
C LYS A 332 -32.11 -12.04 10.00
N ALA A 333 -32.10 -10.86 9.40
CA ALA A 333 -31.27 -10.57 8.23
C ALA A 333 -29.77 -10.70 8.57
N VAL A 334 -29.34 -10.20 9.73
CA VAL A 334 -27.95 -10.34 10.21
C VAL A 334 -27.61 -11.81 10.46
N GLU A 335 -28.49 -12.59 11.08
CA GLU A 335 -28.26 -14.03 11.32
C GLU A 335 -28.15 -14.82 10.00
N GLU A 336 -28.98 -14.49 8.99
CA GLU A 336 -28.89 -15.10 7.65
C GLU A 336 -27.57 -14.76 6.96
N LEU A 337 -27.11 -13.50 7.03
CA LEU A 337 -25.81 -13.09 6.47
C LEU A 337 -24.65 -13.80 7.18
N VAL A 338 -24.68 -13.92 8.50
CA VAL A 338 -23.66 -14.65 9.27
C VAL A 338 -23.65 -16.13 8.89
N SER A 339 -24.83 -16.76 8.77
CA SER A 339 -24.93 -18.16 8.36
C SER A 339 -24.39 -18.38 6.94
N ARG A 340 -24.64 -17.45 6.00
CA ARG A 340 -24.06 -17.49 4.66
C ARG A 340 -22.56 -17.31 4.68
N LEU A 341 -22.06 -16.36 5.47
CA LEU A 341 -20.64 -16.09 5.66
C LEU A 341 -19.89 -17.31 6.22
N ASP A 342 -20.50 -18.06 7.14
CA ASP A 342 -19.88 -19.26 7.73
C ASP A 342 -19.60 -20.34 6.67
N ALA A 343 -20.42 -20.40 5.62
CA ALA A 343 -20.28 -21.33 4.49
C ALA A 343 -19.36 -20.83 3.36
N VAL A 344 -18.79 -19.62 3.49
CA VAL A 344 -17.87 -19.07 2.47
C VAL A 344 -16.49 -19.73 2.56
N ASP A 345 -15.92 -20.01 1.39
CA ASP A 345 -14.54 -20.45 1.18
C ASP A 345 -13.91 -19.70 -0.01
N ALA A 346 -12.60 -19.87 -0.21
CA ALA A 346 -11.82 -19.28 -1.29
C ALA A 346 -11.87 -20.16 -2.58
N ASP A 347 -13.08 -20.35 -3.11
CA ASP A 347 -13.40 -21.31 -4.16
C ASP A 347 -13.91 -20.68 -5.48
N LEU A 348 -13.79 -19.35 -5.65
CA LEU A 348 -14.26 -18.64 -6.85
C LEU A 348 -13.18 -18.38 -7.91
N GLY A 349 -11.94 -18.85 -7.72
CA GLY A 349 -10.90 -18.79 -8.74
C GLY A 349 -10.20 -17.43 -8.82
N GLY A 350 -10.37 -16.70 -9.93
CA GLY A 350 -9.71 -15.41 -10.18
C GLY A 350 -10.25 -14.25 -9.34
N THR A 351 -9.88 -13.00 -9.67
CA THR A 351 -10.16 -11.83 -8.82
C THR A 351 -10.80 -10.69 -9.63
N GLU A 352 -12.03 -10.91 -10.13
CA GLU A 352 -12.76 -9.98 -11.01
C GLU A 352 -13.53 -8.90 -10.22
N ILE A 353 -12.83 -7.95 -9.58
CA ILE A 353 -13.43 -6.91 -8.71
C ILE A 353 -14.39 -5.97 -9.47
N LEU A 354 -14.10 -5.66 -10.73
CA LEU A 354 -14.81 -4.61 -11.49
C LEU A 354 -16.30 -4.90 -11.65
N ARG A 355 -16.65 -6.16 -11.95
CA ARG A 355 -18.04 -6.57 -12.23
C ARG A 355 -18.95 -6.40 -11.01
N PRO A 356 -18.68 -7.00 -9.84
CA PRO A 356 -19.50 -6.80 -8.66
C PRO A 356 -19.46 -5.35 -8.18
N LEU A 357 -18.31 -4.67 -8.24
CA LEU A 357 -18.23 -3.27 -7.82
C LEU A 357 -19.14 -2.40 -8.70
N ARG A 358 -19.09 -2.55 -10.03
CA ARG A 358 -19.95 -1.83 -10.96
C ARG A 358 -21.44 -2.10 -10.68
N GLU A 359 -21.83 -3.36 -10.49
CA GLU A 359 -23.20 -3.72 -10.13
C GLU A 359 -23.64 -3.02 -8.83
N ILE A 360 -22.79 -3.00 -7.82
CA ILE A 360 -23.11 -2.40 -6.51
C ILE A 360 -23.22 -0.88 -6.64
N VAL A 361 -22.30 -0.19 -7.33
CA VAL A 361 -22.33 1.28 -7.38
C VAL A 361 -23.43 1.82 -8.29
N GLU A 362 -23.83 1.09 -9.34
CA GLU A 362 -24.88 1.51 -10.29
C GLU A 362 -26.30 1.26 -9.76
N ARG A 363 -26.48 0.45 -8.72
CA ARG A 363 -27.80 0.17 -8.15
C ARG A 363 -28.47 1.46 -7.65
N PRO A 364 -29.77 1.66 -7.90
CA PRO A 364 -30.51 2.78 -7.35
C PRO A 364 -30.40 2.86 -5.81
N LEU A 365 -30.33 4.08 -5.30
CA LEU A 365 -30.39 4.39 -3.87
C LEU A 365 -31.58 5.30 -3.61
N PRO A 366 -32.26 5.18 -2.45
CA PRO A 366 -33.25 6.16 -2.03
C PRO A 366 -32.69 7.59 -2.04
N ASP A 367 -33.56 8.58 -2.23
CA ASP A 367 -33.15 9.99 -2.23
C ASP A 367 -32.52 10.38 -0.90
N GLY A 368 -31.37 11.07 -0.97
CA GLY A 368 -30.59 11.46 0.21
C GLY A 368 -29.83 10.32 0.90
N ALA A 369 -29.93 9.08 0.39
CA ALA A 369 -29.19 7.94 0.94
C ALA A 369 -27.75 7.89 0.42
N ARG A 370 -26.85 7.40 1.28
CA ARG A 370 -25.47 7.05 0.92
C ARG A 370 -25.27 5.54 0.94
N ARG A 371 -24.36 5.05 0.09
CA ARG A 371 -23.90 3.66 0.07
C ARG A 371 -22.43 3.60 0.45
N ASP A 372 -22.11 2.79 1.44
CA ASP A 372 -20.73 2.44 1.76
C ASP A 372 -20.48 0.98 1.39
N VAL A 373 -19.49 0.75 0.55
CA VAL A 373 -19.04 -0.58 0.16
C VAL A 373 -17.82 -0.92 1.01
N ILE A 374 -17.87 -2.00 1.79
CA ILE A 374 -16.72 -2.50 2.54
C ILE A 374 -16.12 -3.66 1.73
N LEU A 375 -15.01 -3.39 1.05
CA LEU A 375 -14.25 -4.36 0.24
C LEU A 375 -13.22 -5.06 1.13
N LEU A 376 -13.20 -6.39 1.14
CA LEU A 376 -12.15 -7.19 1.79
C LEU A 376 -11.49 -8.06 0.73
N THR A 377 -10.18 -7.89 0.54
CA THR A 377 -9.40 -8.58 -0.49
C THR A 377 -7.93 -8.64 -0.06
N ASP A 378 -7.18 -9.59 -0.59
CA ASP A 378 -5.71 -9.56 -0.55
C ASP A 378 -5.13 -8.68 -1.66
N GLY A 379 -5.98 -8.05 -2.48
CA GLY A 379 -5.61 -6.98 -3.39
C GLY A 379 -4.66 -7.43 -4.50
N GLU A 380 -4.49 -8.73 -4.76
CA GLU A 380 -3.56 -9.22 -5.77
C GLU A 380 -4.11 -8.98 -7.19
N VAL A 381 -4.50 -7.76 -7.59
CA VAL A 381 -5.05 -7.45 -8.94
C VAL A 381 -4.30 -6.29 -9.59
N ALA A 382 -4.13 -6.36 -10.92
CA ALA A 382 -3.37 -5.43 -11.75
C ALA A 382 -4.20 -4.36 -12.51
N ASN A 383 -5.52 -4.24 -12.25
CA ASN A 383 -6.43 -3.32 -12.93
C ASN A 383 -6.78 -2.08 -12.06
N GLU A 384 -5.78 -1.53 -11.36
CA GLU A 384 -6.00 -0.59 -10.25
C GLU A 384 -6.71 0.69 -10.68
N ARG A 385 -6.32 1.25 -11.84
CA ARG A 385 -6.93 2.46 -12.41
C ARG A 385 -8.41 2.28 -12.74
N ALA A 386 -8.77 1.12 -13.30
CA ALA A 386 -10.14 0.82 -13.67
C ALA A 386 -11.03 0.67 -12.42
N VAL A 387 -10.53 -0.01 -11.39
CA VAL A 387 -11.26 -0.20 -10.13
C VAL A 387 -11.46 1.14 -9.43
N ALA A 388 -10.40 1.96 -9.33
CA ALA A 388 -10.48 3.30 -8.76
C ALA A 388 -11.49 4.20 -9.51
N LYS A 389 -11.51 4.14 -10.84
CA LYS A 389 -12.48 4.88 -11.66
C LYS A 389 -13.92 4.48 -11.38
N VAL A 390 -14.21 3.19 -11.28
CA VAL A 390 -15.57 2.70 -10.93
C VAL A 390 -15.94 3.12 -9.51
N ALA A 391 -15.02 2.98 -8.55
CA ALA A 391 -15.23 3.39 -7.17
C ALA A 391 -15.56 4.89 -7.05
N GLY A 392 -14.87 5.73 -7.82
CA GLY A 392 -15.08 7.19 -7.85
C GLY A 392 -16.23 7.69 -8.74
N SER A 393 -17.03 6.79 -9.34
CA SER A 393 -18.05 7.19 -10.32
C SER A 393 -19.24 7.97 -9.73
N TYR A 394 -19.47 7.87 -8.41
CA TYR A 394 -20.62 8.48 -7.72
C TYR A 394 -20.17 9.26 -6.46
N PRO A 395 -19.39 10.34 -6.62
CA PRO A 395 -18.78 11.06 -5.49
C PRO A 395 -19.85 11.60 -4.54
N GLY A 396 -19.62 11.42 -3.23
CA GLY A 396 -20.53 11.84 -2.17
C GLY A 396 -21.79 10.96 -1.99
N ARG A 397 -22.10 10.07 -2.94
CA ARG A 397 -23.22 9.11 -2.85
C ARG A 397 -22.74 7.70 -2.55
N VAL A 398 -21.60 7.29 -3.10
CA VAL A 398 -20.98 5.99 -2.86
C VAL A 398 -19.56 6.20 -2.33
N ARG A 399 -19.21 5.50 -1.25
CA ARG A 399 -17.83 5.42 -0.72
C ARG A 399 -17.40 3.97 -0.63
N VAL A 400 -16.12 3.71 -0.88
CA VAL A 400 -15.53 2.37 -0.79
C VAL A 400 -14.50 2.37 0.34
N PHE A 401 -14.69 1.47 1.30
CA PHE A 401 -13.79 1.24 2.40
C PHE A 401 -13.08 -0.09 2.19
N ALA A 402 -11.77 -0.07 1.96
CA ALA A 402 -11.04 -1.26 1.54
C ALA A 402 -10.16 -1.83 2.66
N VAL A 403 -10.27 -3.13 2.91
CA VAL A 403 -9.44 -3.89 3.85
C VAL A 403 -8.53 -4.81 3.06
N GLY A 404 -7.23 -4.49 3.04
CA GLY A 404 -6.19 -5.36 2.50
C GLY A 404 -5.79 -6.41 3.54
N ILE A 405 -5.80 -7.70 3.18
CA ILE A 405 -5.48 -8.81 4.09
C ILE A 405 -4.31 -9.62 3.53
N GLY A 406 -3.32 -9.94 4.35
CA GLY A 406 -2.28 -10.92 4.01
C GLY A 406 -0.88 -10.33 3.79
N HIS A 407 -0.03 -11.08 3.07
CA HIS A 407 1.44 -10.94 3.10
C HIS A 407 2.00 -9.81 2.22
N GLY A 408 1.16 -9.07 1.51
CA GLY A 408 1.64 -7.98 0.66
C GLY A 408 0.57 -7.54 -0.31
N PRO A 409 -0.65 -7.20 0.18
CA PRO A 409 -1.70 -6.75 -0.71
C PRO A 409 -1.20 -5.61 -1.58
N ASN A 410 -1.79 -5.45 -2.77
CA ASN A 410 -1.52 -4.28 -3.59
C ASN A 410 -2.04 -3.04 -2.86
N ASP A 411 -1.21 -2.48 -1.97
CA ASP A 411 -1.53 -1.33 -1.14
C ASP A 411 -2.03 -0.17 -2.00
N PHE A 412 -1.46 -0.01 -3.20
CA PHE A 412 -1.90 0.98 -4.16
C PHE A 412 -3.36 0.73 -4.60
N LEU A 413 -3.73 -0.48 -5.02
CA LEU A 413 -5.13 -0.81 -5.35
C LEU A 413 -6.06 -0.51 -4.17
N ILE A 414 -5.70 -0.99 -2.97
CA ILE A 414 -6.52 -0.87 -1.76
C ILE A 414 -6.74 0.60 -1.39
N ARG A 415 -5.66 1.38 -1.33
CA ARG A 415 -5.70 2.80 -0.94
C ARG A 415 -6.29 3.67 -2.04
N GLU A 416 -5.95 3.45 -3.31
CA GLU A 416 -6.46 4.25 -4.42
C GLU A 416 -7.96 4.01 -4.65
N THR A 417 -8.44 2.77 -4.54
CA THR A 417 -9.87 2.46 -4.62
C THR A 417 -10.66 3.20 -3.54
N ALA A 418 -10.14 3.21 -2.31
CA ALA A 418 -10.77 3.93 -1.22
C ALA A 418 -10.69 5.45 -1.43
N ARG A 419 -9.52 5.98 -1.79
CA ARG A 419 -9.28 7.41 -2.01
C ARG A 419 -10.16 7.99 -3.11
N ALA A 420 -10.26 7.30 -4.25
CA ALA A 420 -11.05 7.74 -5.41
C ALA A 420 -12.55 7.89 -5.11
N SER A 421 -13.06 7.16 -4.13
CA SER A 421 -14.47 7.22 -3.70
C SER A 421 -14.71 8.12 -2.47
N GLY A 422 -13.66 8.75 -1.92
CA GLY A 422 -13.73 9.48 -0.64
C GLY A 422 -13.95 8.55 0.57
N GLY A 423 -13.57 7.28 0.45
CA GLY A 423 -13.52 6.31 1.53
C GLY A 423 -12.17 6.28 2.26
N ALA A 424 -11.94 5.22 3.03
CA ALA A 424 -10.67 4.97 3.72
C ALA A 424 -10.27 3.51 3.58
N SER A 425 -9.01 3.19 3.83
CA SER A 425 -8.53 1.81 3.81
C SER A 425 -7.80 1.43 5.09
N ALA A 426 -7.63 0.12 5.26
CA ALA A 426 -6.78 -0.45 6.29
C ALA A 426 -6.09 -1.70 5.74
N VAL A 427 -4.80 -1.86 6.01
CA VAL A 427 -4.05 -3.08 5.68
C VAL A 427 -3.80 -3.86 6.97
N VAL A 428 -4.03 -5.17 6.90
CA VAL A 428 -3.90 -6.12 8.01
C VAL A 428 -2.81 -7.11 7.66
N ALA A 429 -1.71 -7.05 8.40
CA ALA A 429 -0.57 -7.90 8.13
C ALA A 429 -0.83 -9.36 8.60
N PRO A 430 -0.08 -10.34 8.07
CA PRO A 430 -0.22 -11.73 8.48
C PRO A 430 0.07 -11.89 9.97
N GLY A 431 -0.83 -12.59 10.68
CA GLY A 431 -0.73 -12.79 12.13
C GLY A 431 -1.16 -11.59 12.98
N GLU A 432 -1.44 -10.43 12.38
CA GLU A 432 -2.03 -9.29 13.09
C GLU A 432 -3.49 -9.57 13.45
N ARG A 433 -3.94 -9.04 14.60
CA ARG A 433 -5.36 -9.02 14.97
C ARG A 433 -6.10 -8.09 14.02
N ILE A 434 -7.07 -8.63 13.29
CA ILE A 434 -7.85 -7.89 12.29
C ILE A 434 -8.88 -6.95 12.94
N GLU A 435 -9.35 -7.29 14.13
CA GLU A 435 -10.49 -6.65 14.79
C GLU A 435 -10.27 -5.15 15.07
N PRO A 436 -9.14 -4.72 15.66
CA PRO A 436 -8.92 -3.29 15.92
C PRO A 436 -8.88 -2.46 14.63
N ARG A 437 -8.27 -2.99 13.57
CA ARG A 437 -8.14 -2.30 12.27
C ARG A 437 -9.49 -2.14 11.58
N VAL A 438 -10.27 -3.22 11.58
CA VAL A 438 -11.59 -3.24 10.95
C VAL A 438 -12.61 -2.40 11.74
N LEU A 439 -12.56 -2.40 13.07
CA LEU A 439 -13.41 -1.53 13.89
C LEU A 439 -13.05 -0.04 13.73
N GLY A 440 -11.75 0.29 13.66
CA GLY A 440 -11.31 1.66 13.35
C GLY A 440 -11.83 2.14 11.99
N LEU A 441 -11.73 1.29 10.97
CA LEU A 441 -12.30 1.57 9.64
C LEU A 441 -13.82 1.70 9.69
N PHE A 442 -14.52 0.84 10.42
CA PHE A 442 -15.98 0.91 10.58
C PHE A 442 -16.44 2.18 11.30
N GLY A 443 -15.66 2.69 12.25
CA GLY A 443 -15.88 4.01 12.83
C GLY A 443 -15.91 5.11 11.76
N LYS A 444 -15.04 5.02 10.74
CA LYS A 444 -15.00 5.95 9.60
C LYS A 444 -16.20 5.76 8.64
N VAL A 445 -16.67 4.53 8.48
CA VAL A 445 -17.90 4.20 7.71
C VAL A 445 -19.10 4.93 8.35
N LEU A 446 -19.26 4.79 9.67
CA LEU A 446 -20.39 5.40 10.38
C LEU A 446 -20.25 6.91 10.53
N GLY A 447 -19.04 7.41 10.72
CA GLY A 447 -18.74 8.81 10.99
C GLY A 447 -18.99 9.78 9.82
N THR A 448 -18.81 11.06 10.12
CA THR A 448 -18.74 12.12 9.12
C THR A 448 -17.37 12.13 8.45
N SER A 449 -17.35 12.50 7.17
CA SER A 449 -16.14 12.83 6.46
C SER A 449 -16.13 14.31 6.09
N VAL A 450 -14.93 14.90 6.08
CA VAL A 450 -14.66 16.23 5.56
C VAL A 450 -14.01 16.04 4.20
N THR A 451 -14.58 16.63 3.16
CA THR A 451 -14.08 16.56 1.78
C THR A 451 -13.86 17.98 1.25
N GLY A 452 -13.15 18.09 0.13
CA GLY A 452 -12.98 19.37 -0.56
C GLY A 452 -12.16 20.39 0.23
N LEU A 453 -11.19 19.93 1.03
CA LEU A 453 -10.29 20.81 1.77
C LEU A 453 -9.51 21.71 0.79
N ARG A 454 -9.46 23.01 1.11
CA ARG A 454 -8.79 24.04 0.31
C ARG A 454 -8.02 24.97 1.22
N ILE A 455 -6.72 25.11 0.96
CA ILE A 455 -5.88 26.12 1.62
C ILE A 455 -6.12 27.46 0.90
N LYS A 456 -6.63 28.47 1.62
CA LYS A 456 -6.82 29.83 1.07
C LYS A 456 -5.52 30.63 1.20
N GLY A 457 -5.08 31.30 0.12
CA GLY A 457 -3.75 31.96 0.01
C GLY A 457 -3.46 32.45 -1.43
N GLY A 458 -2.43 33.32 -1.59
CA GLY A 458 -2.14 34.21 -2.73
C GLY A 458 -1.88 33.59 -4.12
N PRO A 459 -1.57 34.43 -5.14
CA PRO A 459 -1.43 33.99 -6.54
C PRO A 459 -0.27 32.99 -6.71
N GLY A 460 -0.45 32.00 -7.59
CA GLY A 460 0.60 31.03 -7.94
C GLY A 460 0.71 29.80 -7.03
N ARG A 461 -0.25 29.54 -6.13
CA ARG A 461 -0.19 28.36 -5.26
C ARG A 461 -0.49 27.05 -6.01
N GLU A 462 0.20 26.00 -5.61
CA GLU A 462 -0.14 24.61 -5.90
C GLU A 462 -0.52 23.90 -4.60
N GLN A 463 -1.57 23.06 -4.62
CA GLN A 463 -2.00 22.30 -3.44
C GLN A 463 -2.02 20.81 -3.80
N ALA A 464 -1.28 20.02 -3.03
CA ALA A 464 -1.33 18.57 -3.05
C ALA A 464 -1.69 18.03 -1.65
N PRO A 465 -2.56 17.02 -1.54
CA PRO A 465 -3.38 16.48 -2.62
C PRO A 465 -4.47 17.46 -3.07
N THR A 466 -4.83 17.41 -4.35
CA THR A 466 -5.85 18.28 -4.97
C THR A 466 -7.23 18.07 -4.33
N GLU A 467 -7.49 16.85 -3.88
CA GLU A 467 -8.65 16.49 -3.07
C GLU A 467 -8.19 15.68 -1.86
N ALA A 468 -8.59 16.14 -0.68
CA ALA A 468 -8.32 15.44 0.57
C ALA A 468 -9.65 15.09 1.23
N THR A 469 -9.77 13.84 1.66
CA THR A 469 -10.87 13.36 2.49
C THR A 469 -10.33 12.98 3.85
N GLY A 470 -10.91 13.54 4.90
CA GLY A 470 -10.62 13.16 6.26
C GLY A 470 -11.85 12.62 6.98
N PHE A 471 -11.61 11.78 7.99
CA PHE A 471 -12.65 11.23 8.84
C PHE A 471 -12.40 11.65 10.28
N GLY A 472 -13.47 11.75 11.08
CA GLY A 472 -13.36 12.11 12.49
C GLY A 472 -12.40 11.17 13.25
N GLY A 473 -11.50 11.76 14.04
CA GLY A 473 -10.42 11.06 14.75
C GLY A 473 -9.22 10.66 13.88
N GLY A 474 -9.26 10.95 12.57
CA GLY A 474 -8.14 10.79 11.65
C GLY A 474 -7.35 12.09 11.45
N ARG A 475 -6.27 11.98 10.68
CA ARG A 475 -5.41 13.08 10.25
C ARG A 475 -5.46 13.24 8.74
N VAL A 476 -5.55 14.48 8.27
CA VAL A 476 -5.32 14.88 6.88
C VAL A 476 -4.03 15.70 6.85
N VAL A 477 -3.18 15.47 5.85
CA VAL A 477 -1.91 16.19 5.64
C VAL A 477 -1.97 16.93 4.31
#